data_AF-E6LJN4-F1
#
_entry.id   AF-E6LJN4-F1
#
_cell.length_a   1.000
_cell.length_b   1.000
_cell.length_c   1.000
_cell.angle_alpha   90.00
_cell.angle_beta   90.00
_cell.angle_gamma   90.00
#
_symmetry.space_group_name_H-M   'P 1'
#
loop_
_entity.id
_entity.type
_entity.pdbx_description
1 polymer ?
#
loop_
_entity_poly.entity_id
_entity_poly.type
_entity_poly.pdbx_seq_one_letter_code
_entity_poly.pdbx_strand_id
1 'polypeptide(L)'
;MGEASRKIGSLIRQFRQSKALTIEELAERINKSRATLSKYEKGDIVLDVDTLYDISDALGIQAEQLLYRKNKEFSFNNKRINPGFFQNIEQFYAYFYDGRNKKINRSVIDIIRNSDVNSYEVAMYMNCSDLNNYHKSENTYWGFMEHYDTMTLLEVTNQDTPTEKASIQILASFLDAEVKWGLWNGVSSRPLMPVALKMLFSKKALKEDKELVQLLKVSKEDYQNLKYYNFFCVF
;
A
#
# COMPACT_ATOMS: atom_id res chain seq x y z
N MET A 1 -10.75 -10.25 36.14
CA MET A 1 -10.09 -9.09 35.51
C MET A 1 -10.15 -9.19 33.99
N GLY A 2 -10.05 -8.05 33.30
CA GLY A 2 -10.14 -7.98 31.84
C GLY A 2 -9.01 -8.74 31.13
N GLU A 3 -9.29 -9.23 29.92
CA GLU A 3 -8.32 -9.91 29.06
C GLU A 3 -7.07 -9.05 28.79
N ALA A 4 -7.24 -7.75 28.61
CA ALA A 4 -6.17 -6.79 28.38
C ALA A 4 -5.15 -6.77 29.53
N SER A 5 -5.59 -6.72 30.79
CA SER A 5 -4.71 -6.71 31.97
C SER A 5 -3.85 -7.97 32.06
N ARG A 6 -4.42 -9.14 31.71
CA ARG A 6 -3.67 -10.42 31.67
C ARG A 6 -2.63 -10.44 30.56
N LYS A 7 -2.94 -9.90 29.38
CA LYS A 7 -2.02 -9.81 28.25
C LYS A 7 -0.88 -8.82 28.53
N ILE A 8 -1.20 -7.64 29.06
CA ILE A 8 -0.21 -6.64 29.51
C ILE A 8 0.70 -7.24 30.58
N GLY A 9 0.14 -7.92 31.60
CA GLY A 9 0.92 -8.61 32.63
C GLY A 9 1.87 -9.66 32.05
N SER A 10 1.41 -10.44 31.08
CA SER A 10 2.25 -11.41 30.36
C SER A 10 3.39 -10.74 29.59
N LEU A 11 3.16 -9.58 28.97
CA LEU A 11 4.20 -8.81 28.27
C LEU A 11 5.24 -8.29 29.27
N ILE A 12 4.81 -7.72 30.40
CA ILE A 12 5.73 -7.28 31.48
C ILE A 12 6.64 -8.43 31.90
N ARG A 13 6.06 -9.61 32.15
CA ARG A 13 6.82 -10.81 32.52
C ARG A 13 7.83 -11.21 31.44
N GLN A 14 7.44 -11.20 30.17
CA GLN A 14 8.32 -11.56 29.06
C GLN A 14 9.50 -10.59 28.94
N PHE A 15 9.26 -9.28 29.01
CA PHE A 15 10.32 -8.28 28.96
C PHE A 15 11.23 -8.31 30.19
N ARG A 16 10.68 -8.58 31.38
CA ARG A 16 11.50 -8.78 32.58
C ARG A 16 12.43 -9.99 32.41
N GLN A 17 11.90 -11.12 31.95
CA GLN A 17 12.67 -12.35 31.75
C GLN A 17 13.74 -12.19 30.65
N SER A 18 13.44 -11.48 29.56
CA SER A 18 14.42 -11.24 28.48
C SER A 18 15.58 -10.35 28.94
N LYS A 19 15.36 -9.52 29.96
CA LYS A 19 16.40 -8.72 30.62
C LYS A 19 17.05 -9.42 31.82
N ALA A 20 16.75 -10.71 32.02
CA ALA A 20 17.26 -11.54 33.11
C ALA A 20 17.00 -10.97 34.53
N LEU A 21 15.95 -10.14 34.68
CA LEU A 21 15.60 -9.54 35.97
C LEU A 21 14.72 -10.48 36.80
N THR A 22 14.98 -10.56 38.09
CA THR A 22 14.08 -11.21 39.06
C THR A 22 12.85 -10.34 39.31
N ILE A 23 11.78 -10.93 39.86
CA ILE A 23 10.58 -10.18 40.23
C ILE A 23 10.95 -9.14 41.31
N GLU A 24 11.81 -9.52 42.24
CA GLU A 24 12.31 -8.66 43.30
C GLU A 24 13.06 -7.44 42.73
N GLU A 25 13.99 -7.66 41.80
CA GLU A 25 14.79 -6.58 41.19
C GLU A 25 13.93 -5.58 40.40
N LEU A 26 12.96 -6.07 39.61
CA LEU A 26 12.08 -5.15 38.89
C LEU A 26 11.14 -4.41 39.86
N ALA A 27 10.65 -5.09 40.92
CA ALA A 27 9.77 -4.48 41.90
C ALA A 27 10.48 -3.36 42.68
N GLU A 28 11.75 -3.56 43.05
CA GLU A 28 12.59 -2.54 43.67
C GLU A 28 12.79 -1.33 42.75
N ARG A 29 13.07 -1.55 41.46
CA ARG A 29 13.26 -0.46 40.48
C ARG A 29 12.04 0.45 40.32
N ILE A 30 10.84 -0.09 40.47
CA ILE A 30 9.57 0.65 40.37
C ILE A 30 8.99 1.05 41.72
N ASN A 31 9.74 0.89 42.82
CA ASN A 31 9.29 1.19 44.19
C ASN A 31 7.98 0.47 44.58
N LYS A 32 7.81 -0.80 44.19
CA LYS A 32 6.66 -1.63 44.56
C LYS A 32 7.12 -2.91 45.27
N SER A 33 6.19 -3.57 45.97
CA SER A 33 6.47 -4.87 46.57
C SER A 33 6.54 -5.98 45.51
N ARG A 34 7.34 -7.02 45.77
CA ARG A 34 7.37 -8.26 44.96
C ARG A 34 5.97 -8.83 44.72
N ALA A 35 5.13 -8.81 45.75
CA ALA A 35 3.75 -9.30 45.67
C ALA A 35 2.90 -8.45 44.71
N THR A 36 3.09 -7.14 44.71
CA THR A 36 2.42 -6.20 43.79
C THR A 36 2.84 -6.47 42.35
N LEU A 37 4.14 -6.57 42.08
CA LEU A 37 4.63 -6.87 40.72
C LEU A 37 4.14 -8.24 40.23
N SER A 38 4.14 -9.27 41.10
CA SER A 38 3.59 -10.58 40.72
C SER A 38 2.11 -10.51 40.34
N LYS A 39 1.31 -9.65 41.00
CA LYS A 39 -0.09 -9.44 40.65
C LYS A 39 -0.24 -8.65 39.35
N TYR A 40 0.65 -7.69 39.05
CA TYR A 40 0.69 -7.03 37.75
C TYR A 40 0.98 -8.03 36.63
N GLU A 41 1.99 -8.90 36.78
CA GLU A 41 2.35 -9.90 35.76
C GLU A 41 1.25 -10.93 35.49
N LYS A 42 0.45 -11.26 36.51
CA LYS A 42 -0.71 -12.14 36.37
C LYS A 42 -1.95 -11.44 35.83
N GLY A 43 -1.98 -10.09 35.86
CA GLY A 43 -3.16 -9.30 35.58
C GLY A 43 -4.24 -9.44 36.66
N ASP A 44 -3.84 -9.65 37.92
CA ASP A 44 -4.69 -9.81 39.10
C ASP A 44 -5.05 -8.48 39.77
N ILE A 45 -4.31 -7.41 39.48
CA ILE A 45 -4.60 -6.03 39.93
C ILE A 45 -4.56 -5.06 38.75
N VAL A 46 -5.26 -3.93 38.89
CA VAL A 46 -5.24 -2.85 37.89
C VAL A 46 -3.88 -2.16 37.93
N LEU A 47 -3.28 -2.00 36.75
CA LEU A 47 -2.06 -1.24 36.53
C LEU A 47 -2.46 0.17 36.07
N ASP A 48 -2.07 1.19 36.82
CA ASP A 48 -2.24 2.59 36.43
C ASP A 48 -1.19 3.01 35.39
N VAL A 49 -1.44 4.16 34.74
CA VAL A 49 -0.60 4.65 33.64
C VAL A 49 0.78 5.06 34.13
N ASP A 50 0.88 5.66 35.31
CA ASP A 50 2.17 6.08 35.88
C ASP A 50 3.06 4.87 36.16
N THR A 51 2.49 3.81 36.76
CA THR A 51 3.19 2.55 37.01
C THR A 51 3.54 1.83 35.72
N LEU A 52 2.74 1.97 34.65
CA LEU A 52 3.09 1.46 33.33
C LEU A 52 4.36 2.13 32.80
N TYR A 53 4.49 3.46 32.95
CA TYR A 53 5.69 4.21 32.59
C TYR A 53 6.89 3.84 33.48
N ASP A 54 6.71 3.73 34.80
CA ASP A 54 7.76 3.30 35.71
C ASP A 54 8.32 1.93 35.30
N ILE A 55 7.43 0.99 34.94
CA ILE A 55 7.82 -0.34 34.44
C ILE A 55 8.53 -0.24 33.10
N SER A 56 8.05 0.58 32.14
CA SER A 56 8.70 0.71 30.84
C SER A 56 10.10 1.32 30.96
N ASP A 57 10.27 2.29 31.85
CA ASP A 57 11.55 2.94 32.12
C ASP A 57 12.51 1.99 32.83
N ALA A 58 12.05 1.28 33.86
CA ALA A 58 12.83 0.26 34.56
C ALA A 58 13.25 -0.91 33.64
N LEU A 59 12.41 -1.20 32.64
CA LEU A 59 12.67 -2.17 31.58
C LEU A 59 13.33 -1.55 30.36
N GLY A 60 13.64 -0.25 30.29
CA GLY A 60 14.25 0.42 29.13
C GLY A 60 13.59 0.08 27.79
N ILE A 61 12.26 0.15 27.74
CA ILE A 61 11.42 -0.05 26.54
C ILE A 61 10.42 1.11 26.42
N GLN A 62 9.78 1.24 25.26
CA GLN A 62 8.67 2.20 25.10
C GLN A 62 7.40 1.64 25.77
N ALA A 63 6.62 2.49 26.45
CA ALA A 63 5.41 2.08 27.17
C ALA A 63 4.38 1.38 26.24
N GLU A 64 4.33 1.76 24.97
CA GLU A 64 3.50 1.18 23.92
C GLU A 64 3.78 -0.31 23.69
N GLN A 65 5.00 -0.78 24.00
CA GLN A 65 5.39 -2.19 23.88
C GLN A 65 4.75 -3.07 24.97
N LEU A 66 4.30 -2.46 26.07
CA LEU A 66 3.57 -3.14 27.14
C LEU A 66 2.06 -3.16 26.87
N LEU A 67 1.56 -2.36 25.93
CA LEU A 67 0.13 -2.28 25.63
C LEU A 67 -0.35 -3.53 24.88
N TYR A 68 -1.44 -4.10 25.36
CA TYR A 68 -2.17 -5.11 24.59
C TYR A 68 -2.84 -4.42 23.39
N ARG A 69 -2.27 -4.63 22.20
CA ARG A 69 -2.97 -4.39 20.95
C ARG A 69 -4.11 -5.41 20.86
N LYS A 70 -5.28 -5.03 21.35
CA LYS A 70 -6.51 -5.71 20.94
C LYS A 70 -6.50 -5.61 19.42
N ASN A 71 -6.51 -6.74 18.72
CA ASN A 71 -6.75 -6.76 17.28
C ASN A 71 -8.12 -6.09 17.08
N LYS A 72 -8.12 -4.76 16.90
CA LYS A 72 -9.14 -4.16 16.09
C LYS A 72 -8.81 -4.71 14.72
N GLU A 73 -9.53 -5.75 14.33
CA GLU A 73 -9.98 -5.78 12.95
C GLU A 73 -10.49 -4.35 12.72
N PHE A 74 -9.70 -3.56 11.99
CA PHE A 74 -10.23 -2.34 11.45
C PHE A 74 -11.32 -2.84 10.52
N SER A 75 -12.54 -2.91 11.03
CA SER A 75 -13.70 -2.79 10.18
C SER A 75 -13.61 -1.37 9.64
N PHE A 76 -12.75 -1.15 8.65
CA PHE A 76 -13.08 -0.25 7.57
C PHE A 76 -14.52 -0.62 7.24
N ASN A 77 -15.44 0.34 7.33
CA ASN A 77 -16.81 0.10 6.90
C ASN A 77 -16.74 -0.78 5.65
N ASN A 78 -17.27 -2.00 5.72
CA ASN A 78 -17.21 -2.99 4.64
C ASN A 78 -18.08 -2.56 3.45
N LYS A 79 -18.10 -1.26 3.15
CA LYS A 79 -18.62 -0.70 1.94
C LYS A 79 -17.63 -1.12 0.88
N ARG A 80 -18.02 -2.14 0.13
CA ARG A 80 -17.33 -2.51 -1.10
C ARG A 80 -17.35 -1.28 -2.01
N ILE A 81 -16.17 -0.76 -2.31
CA ILE A 81 -15.96 0.33 -3.25
C ILE A 81 -15.68 -0.34 -4.59
N ASN A 82 -16.57 -0.11 -5.55
CA ASN A 82 -16.46 -0.67 -6.88
C ASN A 82 -16.58 0.47 -7.92
N PRO A 83 -15.48 1.18 -8.21
CA PRO A 83 -15.50 2.31 -9.13
C PRO A 83 -15.97 1.86 -10.52
N GLY A 84 -16.73 2.69 -11.25
CA GLY A 84 -17.38 2.31 -12.52
C GLY A 84 -16.43 1.67 -13.54
N PHE A 85 -15.21 2.22 -13.67
CA PHE A 85 -14.18 1.70 -14.56
C PHE A 85 -13.79 0.23 -14.27
N PHE A 86 -13.79 -0.19 -13.01
CA PHE A 86 -13.37 -1.55 -12.61
C PHE A 86 -14.54 -2.54 -12.50
N GLN A 87 -15.76 -2.12 -12.85
CA GLN A 87 -16.92 -2.99 -12.80
C GLN A 87 -16.87 -4.08 -13.89
N ASN A 88 -16.99 -5.33 -13.45
CA ASN A 88 -17.10 -6.53 -14.29
C ASN A 88 -15.93 -6.70 -15.27
N ILE A 89 -14.72 -6.32 -14.87
CA ILE A 89 -13.50 -6.57 -15.64
C ILE A 89 -12.53 -7.43 -14.81
N GLU A 90 -11.90 -8.39 -15.47
CA GLU A 90 -10.80 -9.20 -14.92
C GLU A 90 -9.45 -8.74 -15.48
N GLN A 91 -9.48 -7.89 -16.50
CA GLN A 91 -8.30 -7.40 -17.20
C GLN A 91 -8.58 -5.99 -17.72
N PHE A 92 -7.55 -5.15 -17.73
CA PHE A 92 -7.57 -3.87 -18.44
C PHE A 92 -6.19 -3.56 -19.04
N TYR A 93 -6.16 -2.53 -19.88
CA TYR A 93 -5.00 -2.15 -20.67
C TYR A 93 -4.49 -0.78 -20.26
N ALA A 94 -3.18 -0.56 -20.37
CA ALA A 94 -2.57 0.75 -20.13
C ALA A 94 -1.66 1.14 -21.28
N TYR A 95 -1.70 2.41 -21.68
CA TYR A 95 -0.98 2.94 -22.82
C TYR A 95 -0.24 4.22 -22.45
N PHE A 96 0.97 4.38 -22.98
CA PHE A 96 1.68 5.66 -23.00
C PHE A 96 2.53 5.76 -24.27
N TYR A 97 2.83 6.99 -24.68
CA TYR A 97 3.74 7.23 -25.79
C TYR A 97 5.16 7.46 -25.29
N ASP A 98 6.13 6.68 -25.75
CA ASP A 98 7.54 6.87 -25.43
C ASP A 98 8.25 7.63 -26.55
N GLY A 99 8.64 8.86 -26.24
CA GLY A 99 9.33 9.73 -27.20
C GLY A 99 10.72 9.25 -27.62
N ARG A 100 11.37 8.38 -26.83
CA ARG A 100 12.73 7.86 -27.13
C ARG A 100 12.71 6.92 -28.32
N ASN A 101 11.74 6.02 -28.35
CA ASN A 101 11.56 5.03 -29.42
C ASN A 101 10.45 5.41 -30.42
N LYS A 102 9.71 6.51 -30.15
CA LYS A 102 8.61 7.05 -30.95
C LYS A 102 7.44 6.08 -31.13
N LYS A 103 7.16 5.23 -30.14
CA LYS A 103 6.11 4.21 -30.18
C LYS A 103 5.13 4.32 -29.02
N ILE A 104 3.96 3.74 -29.22
CA ILE A 104 3.04 3.44 -28.12
C ILE A 104 3.60 2.21 -27.39
N ASN A 105 3.76 2.33 -26.08
CA ASN A 105 3.92 1.20 -25.19
C ASN A 105 2.56 0.83 -24.64
N ARG A 106 2.30 -0.47 -24.61
CA ARG A 106 1.06 -1.07 -24.14
C ARG A 106 1.37 -2.05 -23.03
N SER A 107 0.48 -2.10 -22.07
CA SER A 107 0.58 -2.99 -20.91
C SER A 107 -0.77 -3.64 -20.68
N VAL A 108 -0.74 -4.82 -20.10
CA VAL A 108 -1.93 -5.54 -19.66
C VAL A 108 -1.87 -5.67 -18.15
N ILE A 109 -2.99 -5.44 -17.47
CA ILE A 109 -3.12 -5.61 -16.03
C ILE A 109 -4.22 -6.63 -15.78
N ASP A 110 -3.85 -7.75 -15.17
CA ASP A 110 -4.77 -8.79 -14.74
C ASP A 110 -5.18 -8.57 -13.28
N ILE A 111 -6.47 -8.66 -13.02
CA ILE A 111 -7.07 -8.63 -11.68
C ILE A 111 -7.32 -10.08 -11.28
N ILE A 112 -6.51 -10.60 -10.37
CA ILE A 112 -6.40 -12.04 -10.13
C ILE A 112 -7.46 -12.51 -9.13
N ARG A 113 -7.42 -11.95 -7.93
CA ARG A 113 -8.35 -12.32 -6.84
C ARG A 113 -8.46 -11.21 -5.82
N ASN A 114 -9.60 -11.19 -5.13
CA ASN A 114 -9.82 -10.33 -3.99
C ASN A 114 -8.98 -10.84 -2.80
N SER A 115 -8.05 -10.01 -2.33
CA SER A 115 -7.24 -10.28 -1.13
C SER A 115 -7.90 -9.72 0.13
N ASP A 116 -8.69 -8.65 0.01
CA ASP A 116 -9.44 -8.00 1.09
C ASP A 116 -10.65 -7.20 0.53
N VAL A 117 -11.49 -6.63 1.39
CA VAL A 117 -12.80 -6.01 1.07
C VAL A 117 -12.77 -5.04 -0.12
N ASN A 118 -11.66 -4.32 -0.33
CA ASN A 118 -11.43 -3.41 -1.47
C ASN A 118 -10.04 -3.58 -2.11
N SER A 119 -9.35 -4.68 -1.80
CA SER A 119 -7.99 -4.96 -2.26
C SER A 119 -7.98 -6.19 -3.17
N TYR A 120 -7.24 -6.11 -4.27
CA TYR A 120 -7.12 -7.14 -5.28
C TYR A 120 -5.65 -7.40 -5.58
N GLU A 121 -5.25 -8.66 -5.65
CA GLU A 121 -3.96 -9.02 -6.23
C GLU A 121 -3.99 -8.75 -7.74
N VAL A 122 -2.93 -8.10 -8.23
CA VAL A 122 -2.79 -7.76 -9.64
C VAL A 122 -1.42 -8.14 -10.18
N ALA A 123 -1.40 -8.50 -11.47
CA ALA A 123 -0.18 -8.64 -12.25
C ALA A 123 -0.20 -7.62 -13.38
N MET A 124 0.88 -6.87 -13.54
CA MET A 124 1.05 -5.90 -14.63
C MET A 124 2.17 -6.36 -15.56
N TYR A 125 1.81 -6.60 -16.81
CA TYR A 125 2.69 -6.96 -17.91
C TYR A 125 2.96 -5.71 -18.74
N MET A 126 4.15 -5.12 -18.58
CA MET A 126 4.49 -3.82 -19.15
C MET A 126 5.35 -3.95 -20.41
N ASN A 127 5.10 -3.05 -21.38
CA ASN A 127 5.74 -3.02 -22.70
C ASN A 127 5.55 -4.33 -23.50
N CYS A 128 4.30 -4.76 -23.64
CA CYS A 128 3.95 -5.95 -24.40
C CYS A 128 4.21 -5.76 -25.90
N SER A 129 4.91 -6.72 -26.53
CA SER A 129 5.12 -6.72 -27.98
C SER A 129 3.89 -7.19 -28.77
N ASP A 130 2.95 -7.87 -28.12
CA ASP A 130 1.68 -8.34 -28.68
C ASP A 130 0.69 -8.51 -27.51
N LEU A 131 -0.53 -7.99 -27.66
CA LEU A 131 -1.57 -8.10 -26.63
C LEU A 131 -2.18 -9.51 -26.56
N ASN A 132 -2.08 -10.33 -27.61
CA ASN A 132 -2.54 -11.72 -27.55
C ASN A 132 -1.57 -12.63 -26.78
N ASN A 133 -0.31 -12.22 -26.66
CA ASN A 133 0.77 -12.97 -26.01
C ASN A 133 1.44 -12.13 -24.91
N TYR A 134 0.64 -11.37 -24.16
CA TYR A 134 1.11 -10.34 -23.24
C TYR A 134 1.99 -10.87 -22.10
N HIS A 135 1.88 -12.16 -21.73
CA HIS A 135 2.77 -12.80 -20.75
C HIS A 135 4.26 -12.82 -21.16
N LYS A 136 4.59 -12.56 -22.44
CA LYS A 136 5.95 -12.35 -22.94
C LYS A 136 6.38 -10.88 -22.90
N SER A 137 5.80 -10.10 -21.99
CA SER A 137 6.12 -8.69 -21.78
C SER A 137 7.58 -8.47 -21.39
N GLU A 138 8.06 -7.25 -21.61
CA GLU A 138 9.42 -6.89 -21.21
C GLU A 138 9.61 -6.87 -19.70
N ASN A 139 8.62 -6.38 -18.96
CA ASN A 139 8.68 -6.29 -17.50
C ASN A 139 7.37 -6.82 -16.90
N THR A 140 7.49 -7.63 -15.86
CA THR A 140 6.34 -8.17 -15.13
C THR A 140 6.39 -7.66 -13.69
N TYR A 141 5.29 -7.08 -13.24
CA TYR A 141 5.14 -6.57 -11.89
C TYR A 141 4.00 -7.28 -11.17
N TRP A 142 4.16 -7.48 -9.86
CA TRP A 142 3.15 -8.06 -8.99
C TRP A 142 2.87 -7.15 -7.81
N GLY A 143 1.63 -7.11 -7.36
CA GLY A 143 1.27 -6.38 -6.16
C GLY A 143 -0.23 -6.28 -5.98
N PHE A 144 -0.68 -5.12 -5.50
CA PHE A 144 -2.05 -4.93 -5.07
C PHE A 144 -2.69 -3.72 -5.74
N MET A 145 -3.97 -3.83 -6.01
CA MET A 145 -4.86 -2.74 -6.40
C MET A 145 -5.89 -2.52 -5.29
N GLU A 146 -5.97 -1.30 -4.81
CA GLU A 146 -6.88 -0.92 -3.73
C GLU A 146 -7.82 0.20 -4.19
N HIS A 147 -9.11 0.00 -3.95
CA HIS A 147 -10.13 1.00 -4.23
C HIS A 147 -10.45 1.84 -3.00
N TYR A 148 -10.35 3.15 -3.17
CA TYR A 148 -10.78 4.18 -2.23
C TYR A 148 -11.93 4.99 -2.84
N ASP A 149 -12.63 5.76 -2.01
CA ASP A 149 -13.82 6.51 -2.45
C ASP A 149 -13.51 7.49 -3.60
N THR A 150 -12.30 8.05 -3.62
CA THR A 150 -11.87 9.08 -4.56
C THR A 150 -10.86 8.62 -5.59
N MET A 151 -10.19 7.47 -5.38
CA MET A 151 -9.15 6.97 -6.25
C MET A 151 -8.95 5.46 -6.14
N THR A 152 -8.34 4.88 -7.14
CA THR A 152 -7.76 3.53 -7.10
C THR A 152 -6.26 3.65 -7.12
N LEU A 153 -5.60 2.97 -6.19
CA LEU A 153 -4.15 2.89 -6.10
C LEU A 153 -3.70 1.49 -6.52
N LEU A 154 -2.70 1.40 -7.38
CA LEU A 154 -1.96 0.16 -7.59
C LEU A 154 -0.54 0.35 -7.08
N GLU A 155 -0.04 -0.62 -6.33
CA GLU A 155 1.34 -0.70 -5.91
C GLU A 155 1.91 -2.04 -6.36
N VAL A 156 2.90 -2.00 -7.24
CA VAL A 156 3.44 -3.19 -7.88
C VAL A 156 4.97 -3.18 -7.83
N THR A 157 5.56 -4.36 -7.66
CA THR A 157 7.01 -4.57 -7.60
C THR A 157 7.43 -5.45 -8.76
N ASN A 158 8.53 -5.08 -9.45
CA ASN A 158 9.07 -5.85 -10.56
C ASN A 158 9.51 -7.23 -10.06
N GLN A 159 9.13 -8.28 -10.78
CA GLN A 159 9.42 -9.67 -10.43
C GLN A 159 10.92 -9.99 -10.44
N ASP A 160 11.65 -9.43 -11.41
CA ASP A 160 13.07 -9.71 -11.62
C ASP A 160 13.97 -8.73 -10.87
N THR A 161 13.46 -7.53 -10.58
CA THR A 161 14.21 -6.45 -9.93
C THR A 161 13.43 -5.82 -8.77
N PRO A 162 13.50 -6.38 -7.55
CA PRO A 162 12.68 -5.91 -6.40
C PRO A 162 12.89 -4.45 -5.98
N THR A 163 13.99 -3.82 -6.42
CA THR A 163 14.25 -2.38 -6.26
C THR A 163 13.35 -1.52 -7.14
N GLU A 164 12.87 -2.05 -8.27
CA GLU A 164 11.90 -1.38 -9.12
C GLU A 164 10.48 -1.57 -8.56
N LYS A 165 10.00 -0.51 -7.92
CA LYS A 165 8.61 -0.39 -7.49
C LYS A 165 7.93 0.67 -8.35
N ALA A 166 6.66 0.42 -8.66
CA ALA A 166 5.82 1.36 -9.35
C ALA A 166 4.52 1.57 -8.58
N SER A 167 3.97 2.78 -8.66
CA SER A 167 2.63 3.07 -8.18
C SER A 167 1.80 3.74 -9.27
N ILE A 168 0.50 3.46 -9.26
CA ILE A 168 -0.46 4.00 -10.22
C ILE A 168 -1.64 4.59 -9.45
N GLN A 169 -1.96 5.85 -9.71
CA GLN A 169 -3.13 6.53 -9.17
C GLN A 169 -4.13 6.81 -10.29
N ILE A 170 -5.35 6.27 -10.17
CA ILE A 170 -6.46 6.49 -11.10
C ILE A 170 -7.61 7.11 -10.32
N LEU A 171 -8.08 8.30 -10.72
CA LEU A 171 -9.20 8.94 -10.05
C LEU A 171 -10.47 8.10 -10.17
N ALA A 172 -11.15 7.89 -9.04
CA ALA A 172 -12.40 7.18 -9.02
C ALA A 172 -13.45 8.02 -9.73
N SER A 173 -14.27 7.35 -10.52
CA SER A 173 -15.38 7.95 -11.24
C SER A 173 -16.62 7.17 -10.94
N PHE A 174 -17.66 7.88 -10.52
CA PHE A 174 -18.99 7.31 -10.38
C PHE A 174 -19.54 6.86 -11.74
N LEU A 175 -19.17 7.56 -12.81
CA LEU A 175 -19.53 7.19 -14.17
C LEU A 175 -18.62 6.07 -14.66
N ASP A 176 -19.26 5.02 -15.18
CA ASP A 176 -18.57 3.99 -15.94
C ASP A 176 -18.08 4.59 -17.27
N ALA A 177 -16.76 4.69 -17.42
CA ALA A 177 -16.11 5.17 -18.63
C ALA A 177 -15.25 4.05 -19.20
N GLU A 178 -15.18 3.95 -20.53
CA GLU A 178 -14.33 2.94 -21.17
C GLU A 178 -12.83 3.22 -21.03
N VAL A 179 -12.47 4.48 -20.79
CA VAL A 179 -11.10 4.95 -20.63
C VAL A 179 -10.94 5.89 -19.44
N LYS A 180 -9.76 5.86 -18.81
CA LYS A 180 -9.38 6.74 -17.71
C LYS A 180 -7.93 7.17 -17.84
N TRP A 181 -7.64 8.41 -17.46
CA TRP A 181 -6.26 8.82 -17.22
C TRP A 181 -5.84 8.40 -15.81
N GLY A 182 -4.57 8.06 -15.68
CA GLY A 182 -3.94 7.87 -14.39
C GLY A 182 -2.48 8.28 -14.40
N LEU A 183 -1.97 8.55 -13.22
CA LEU A 183 -0.56 8.85 -12.99
C LEU A 183 0.15 7.55 -12.66
N TRP A 184 1.17 7.19 -13.43
CA TRP A 184 2.11 6.15 -13.08
C TRP A 184 3.40 6.81 -12.60
N ASN A 185 4.03 6.28 -11.56
CA ASN A 185 5.38 6.65 -11.18
C ASN A 185 6.20 5.41 -10.81
N GLY A 186 7.49 5.47 -11.06
CA GLY A 186 8.41 4.37 -10.86
C GLY A 186 9.73 4.64 -11.53
N VAL A 187 10.45 3.58 -11.90
CA VAL A 187 11.77 3.66 -12.51
C VAL A 187 11.67 3.27 -13.99
N SER A 188 12.17 4.12 -14.88
CA SER A 188 12.47 3.70 -16.25
C SER A 188 13.82 3.00 -16.26
N SER A 189 13.96 1.89 -16.99
CA SER A 189 15.21 1.10 -17.02
C SER A 189 16.20 1.51 -18.13
N ARG A 190 15.80 2.35 -19.10
CA ARG A 190 16.65 2.75 -20.25
C ARG A 190 16.48 4.22 -20.67
N PRO A 191 17.18 5.20 -20.04
CA PRO A 191 18.14 5.04 -18.95
C PRO A 191 17.46 4.80 -17.60
N LEU A 192 18.24 4.34 -16.61
CA LEU A 192 17.79 4.18 -15.23
C LEU A 192 17.46 5.54 -14.61
N MET A 193 16.18 5.89 -14.50
CA MET A 193 15.75 7.16 -13.89
C MET A 193 14.35 7.06 -13.29
N PRO A 194 14.08 7.75 -12.17
CA PRO A 194 12.73 7.96 -11.67
C PRO A 194 11.92 8.76 -12.69
N VAL A 195 10.70 8.31 -13.00
CA VAL A 195 9.79 9.02 -13.91
C VAL A 195 8.36 9.00 -13.38
N ALA A 196 7.60 10.01 -13.80
CA ALA A 196 6.16 10.07 -13.67
C ALA A 196 5.55 10.19 -15.07
N LEU A 197 4.56 9.35 -15.37
CA LEU A 197 3.94 9.21 -16.68
C LEU A 197 2.43 9.40 -16.57
N LYS A 198 1.86 10.14 -17.50
CA LYS A 198 0.42 10.12 -17.74
C LYS A 198 0.11 8.92 -18.62
N MET A 199 -0.63 7.96 -18.08
CA MET A 199 -1.03 6.73 -18.78
C MET A 199 -2.53 6.74 -19.05
N LEU A 200 -2.92 6.27 -20.22
CA LEU A 200 -4.32 6.02 -20.56
C LEU A 200 -4.65 4.56 -20.24
N PHE A 201 -5.63 4.36 -19.37
CA PHE A 201 -6.18 3.06 -19.01
C PHE A 201 -7.45 2.81 -19.81
N SER A 202 -7.67 1.59 -20.27
CA SER A 202 -8.89 1.20 -21.00
C SER A 202 -9.35 -0.20 -20.64
N LYS A 203 -10.68 -0.41 -20.61
CA LYS A 203 -11.28 -1.74 -20.44
C LYS A 203 -11.04 -2.67 -21.63
N LYS A 204 -10.76 -2.12 -22.82
CA LYS A 204 -10.61 -2.88 -24.08
C LYS A 204 -9.29 -2.51 -24.76
N ALA A 205 -8.80 -3.41 -25.60
CA ALA A 205 -7.65 -3.11 -26.45
C ALA A 205 -8.00 -1.94 -27.39
N LEU A 206 -7.17 -0.89 -27.40
CA LEU A 206 -7.37 0.28 -28.25
C LEU A 206 -6.68 0.08 -29.60
N LYS A 207 -7.25 0.70 -30.63
CA LYS A 207 -6.63 0.73 -31.96
C LYS A 207 -5.42 1.68 -31.93
N GLU A 208 -4.27 1.15 -32.31
CA GLU A 208 -3.01 1.92 -32.38
C GLU A 208 -2.92 2.72 -33.68
N ASP A 209 -3.61 3.86 -33.72
CA ASP A 209 -3.57 4.78 -34.85
C ASP A 209 -2.97 6.15 -34.48
N LYS A 210 -2.94 7.06 -35.47
CA LYS A 210 -2.39 8.41 -35.28
C LYS A 210 -3.17 9.23 -34.27
N GLU A 211 -4.46 8.96 -34.09
CA GLU A 211 -5.30 9.68 -33.13
C GLU A 211 -4.91 9.27 -31.71
N LEU A 212 -4.73 7.97 -31.47
CA LEU A 212 -4.22 7.48 -30.18
C LEU A 212 -2.81 8.03 -29.88
N VAL A 213 -1.92 8.09 -30.88
CA VAL A 213 -0.60 8.70 -30.71
C VAL A 213 -0.69 10.17 -30.30
N GLN A 214 -1.61 10.95 -30.89
CA GLN A 214 -1.81 12.35 -30.51
C GLN A 214 -2.40 12.47 -29.10
N LEU A 215 -3.35 11.60 -28.74
CA LEU A 215 -4.00 11.57 -27.44
C LEU A 215 -3.01 11.25 -26.31
N LEU A 216 -2.07 10.33 -26.52
CA LEU A 216 -1.11 9.87 -25.51
C LEU A 216 0.07 10.83 -25.29
N LYS A 217 0.27 11.82 -26.17
CA LYS A 217 1.34 12.81 -25.99
C LYS A 217 0.92 13.82 -24.93
N VAL A 218 1.92 14.34 -24.21
CA VAL A 218 1.73 15.47 -23.30
C VAL A 218 1.13 16.63 -24.07
N SER A 219 -0.07 17.06 -23.66
CA SER A 219 -0.81 18.12 -24.33
C SER A 219 -0.28 19.50 -23.93
N LYS A 220 -0.74 20.53 -24.64
CA LYS A 220 -0.44 21.93 -24.27
C LYS A 220 -1.00 22.26 -22.88
N GLU A 221 -2.16 21.72 -22.54
CA GLU A 221 -2.81 21.90 -21.24
C GLU A 221 -2.00 21.23 -20.12
N ASP A 222 -1.53 19.99 -20.33
CA ASP A 222 -0.67 19.29 -19.37
C ASP A 222 0.59 20.13 -19.05
N TYR A 223 1.21 20.71 -20.08
CA TYR A 223 2.37 21.59 -19.91
C TYR A 223 2.05 22.91 -19.20
N GLN A 224 0.89 23.50 -19.50
CA GLN A 224 0.42 24.72 -18.81
C GLN A 224 0.19 24.45 -17.33
N ASN A 225 -0.50 23.36 -17.00
CA ASN A 225 -0.75 22.93 -15.63
C ASN A 225 0.56 22.64 -14.89
N LEU A 226 1.50 21.92 -15.53
CA LEU A 226 2.82 21.67 -14.97
C LEU A 226 3.56 22.96 -14.61
N LYS A 227 3.55 23.95 -15.51
CA LYS A 227 4.18 25.26 -15.26
C LYS A 227 3.47 26.08 -14.21
N TYR A 228 2.14 26.05 -14.21
CA TYR A 228 1.32 26.84 -13.30
C TYR A 228 1.40 26.31 -11.87
N TYR A 229 1.24 24.99 -11.71
CA TYR A 229 1.26 24.33 -10.41
C TYR A 229 2.67 23.97 -9.91
N ASN A 230 3.67 23.91 -10.80
CA ASN A 230 5.02 23.40 -10.53
C ASN A 230 5.07 21.91 -10.12
N PHE A 231 4.07 21.12 -10.50
CA PHE A 231 4.05 19.67 -10.37
C PHE A 231 3.24 19.02 -11.50
N PHE A 232 3.52 17.76 -11.81
CA PHE A 232 2.81 17.03 -12.86
C PHE A 232 1.53 16.42 -12.31
N CYS A 233 0.38 16.91 -12.76
CA CYS A 233 -0.94 16.46 -12.36
C CYS A 233 -1.65 15.75 -13.52
N VAL A 234 -2.44 14.74 -13.18
CA VAL A 234 -3.28 14.00 -14.12
C VAL A 234 -4.71 14.04 -13.59
N PHE A 235 -5.66 14.35 -14.48
CA PHE A 235 -7.08 14.50 -14.19
C PHE A 235 -7.91 13.47 -14.97
#